data_AF-U4Q1C6-F1
#
_entry.id   AF-U4Q1C6-F1
#
_cell.length_a   1.000
_cell.length_b   1.000
_cell.length_c   1.000
_cell.angle_alpha   90.00
_cell.angle_beta   90.00
_cell.angle_gamma   90.00
#
_symmetry.space_group_name_H-M   'P 1'
#
loop_
_entity.id
_entity.type
_entity.pdbx_description
1 polymer ?
#
loop_
_entity_poly.entity_id
_entity_poly.type
_entity_poly.pdbx_seq_one_letter_code
_entity_poly.pdbx_strand_id
1 'polypeptide(L)'
;MHACRSRSTVSISFTLPQALRAQGLLKEAEHVESQSAETVLTPDECQLLGYLDKGKRKRKEKAGSLQWAYMAIARLGGFMDSKRTGIASWGALW
;
A
#
# COMPACT_ATOMS: atom_id res chain seq x y z
N MET A 1 6.82 -24.25 6.13
CA MET A 1 7.65 -23.47 5.18
C MET A 1 6.79 -22.52 4.35
N HIS A 2 6.08 -21.56 4.96
CA HIS A 2 5.16 -20.65 4.25
C HIS A 2 5.58 -19.17 4.24
N ALA A 3 6.65 -18.80 4.96
CA ALA A 3 7.00 -17.40 5.20
C ALA A 3 7.81 -16.71 4.07
N CYS A 4 8.39 -17.46 3.12
CA CYS A 4 9.19 -16.87 2.03
C CYS A 4 8.36 -16.48 0.80
N ARG A 5 7.12 -16.98 0.64
CA ARG A 5 6.27 -16.61 -0.51
C ARG A 5 5.56 -15.27 -0.32
N SER A 6 5.29 -14.83 0.90
CA SER A 6 4.53 -13.59 1.14
C SER A 6 5.35 -12.31 0.94
N ARG A 7 6.66 -12.30 1.23
CA ARG A 7 7.48 -11.06 1.14
C ARG A 7 7.66 -10.55 -0.28
N SER A 8 7.79 -11.43 -1.27
CA SER A 8 7.98 -11.04 -2.67
C SER A 8 6.70 -10.50 -3.31
N THR A 9 5.53 -11.01 -2.92
CA THR A 9 4.23 -10.53 -3.41
C THR A 9 3.96 -9.11 -2.93
N VAL A 10 4.26 -8.82 -1.67
CA VAL A 10 4.10 -7.47 -1.07
C VAL A 10 4.83 -6.41 -1.92
N SER A 11 6.10 -6.66 -2.27
CA SER A 11 6.91 -5.71 -3.06
C SER A 11 6.40 -5.52 -4.50
N ILE A 12 5.94 -6.60 -5.15
CA ILE A 12 5.41 -6.54 -6.51
C ILE A 12 4.07 -5.81 -6.51
N SER A 13 3.15 -6.14 -5.60
CA SER A 13 1.83 -5.53 -5.50
C SER A 13 1.88 -4.01 -5.27
N PHE A 14 2.93 -3.50 -4.62
CA PHE A 14 3.09 -2.05 -4.37
C PHE A 14 3.75 -1.26 -5.50
N THR A 15 4.63 -1.88 -6.29
CA THR A 15 5.29 -1.23 -7.44
C THR A 15 4.52 -1.42 -8.74
N LEU A 16 3.64 -2.43 -8.81
CA LEU A 16 2.82 -2.76 -9.98
C LEU A 16 1.90 -1.60 -10.43
N PRO A 17 1.14 -0.91 -9.55
CA PRO A 17 0.33 0.23 -9.98
C PRO A 17 1.14 1.37 -10.60
N GLN A 18 2.40 1.53 -10.19
CA GLN A 18 3.30 2.56 -10.70
C GLN A 18 3.83 2.18 -12.09
N ALA A 19 4.23 0.92 -12.27
CA ALA A 19 4.62 0.39 -13.57
C ALA A 19 3.47 0.44 -14.58
N LEU A 20 2.23 0.18 -14.14
CA LEU A 20 1.03 0.29 -14.98
C LEU A 20 0.73 1.76 -15.37
N ARG A 21 0.85 2.70 -14.43
CA ARG A 21 0.71 4.14 -14.73
C ARG A 21 1.77 4.64 -15.72
N ALA A 22 3.02 4.20 -15.58
CA ALA A 22 4.10 4.55 -16.50
C ALA A 22 3.85 4.02 -17.93
N GLN A 23 3.10 2.92 -18.07
CA GLN A 23 2.68 2.34 -19.34
C GLN A 23 1.39 2.98 -19.90
N GLY A 24 0.79 3.95 -19.21
CA GLY A 24 -0.49 4.56 -19.59
C GLY A 24 -1.73 3.72 -19.23
N LEU A 25 -1.54 2.62 -18.52
CA LEU A 25 -2.58 1.67 -18.11
C LEU A 25 -3.22 2.11 -16.78
N LEU A 26 -3.85 3.28 -16.80
CA LEU A 26 -4.43 3.90 -15.59
C LEU A 26 -5.54 3.05 -14.97
N LYS A 27 -6.34 2.36 -15.78
CA LYS A 27 -7.44 1.51 -15.31
C LYS A 27 -6.93 0.29 -14.56
N GLU A 28 -5.92 -0.40 -15.09
CA GLU A 28 -5.32 -1.53 -14.38
C GLU A 28 -4.62 -1.08 -13.09
N ALA A 29 -3.95 0.07 -13.10
CA ALA A 29 -3.34 0.62 -11.88
C ALA A 29 -4.38 0.89 -10.79
N GLU A 30 -5.49 1.55 -11.13
CA GLU A 30 -6.59 1.82 -10.19
C GLU A 30 -7.27 0.53 -9.71
N HIS A 31 -7.40 -0.46 -10.60
CA HIS A 31 -7.93 -1.78 -10.24
C HIS A 31 -7.06 -2.46 -9.18
N VAL A 32 -5.74 -2.48 -9.37
CA VAL A 32 -4.79 -3.06 -8.40
C VAL A 32 -4.83 -2.31 -7.07
N GLU A 33 -4.87 -0.97 -7.09
CA GLU A 33 -4.99 -0.14 -5.89
C GLU A 33 -6.29 -0.38 -5.10
N SER A 34 -7.36 -0.72 -5.82
CA SER A 34 -8.69 -0.98 -5.24
C SER A 34 -8.84 -2.39 -4.65
N GLN A 35 -7.87 -3.28 -4.86
CA GLN A 35 -7.89 -4.62 -4.27
C GLN A 35 -7.81 -4.56 -2.74
N SER A 36 -8.26 -5.64 -2.08
CA SER A 36 -8.21 -5.74 -0.62
C SER A 36 -6.78 -5.88 -0.11
N ALA A 37 -6.48 -5.22 1.01
CA ALA A 37 -5.18 -5.32 1.69
C ALA A 37 -4.88 -6.76 2.17
N GLU A 38 -5.91 -7.56 2.41
CA GLU A 38 -5.84 -8.98 2.80
C GLU A 38 -5.17 -9.89 1.76
N THR A 39 -5.01 -9.41 0.52
CA THR A 39 -4.25 -10.12 -0.52
C THR A 39 -2.75 -10.15 -0.25
N VAL A 40 -2.27 -9.22 0.59
CA VAL A 40 -0.85 -8.96 0.84
C VAL A 40 -0.51 -9.01 2.33
N LEU A 41 -1.40 -8.48 3.17
CA LEU A 41 -1.27 -8.47 4.62
C LEU A 41 -2.15 -9.55 5.24
N THR A 42 -1.70 -10.12 6.35
CA THR A 42 -2.55 -10.98 7.18
C THR A 42 -3.65 -10.17 7.88
N PRO A 43 -4.76 -10.80 8.31
CA PRO A 43 -5.84 -10.10 9.01
C PRO A 43 -5.36 -9.36 10.26
N ASP A 44 -4.44 -9.95 11.02
CA ASP A 44 -3.85 -9.35 12.21
C ASP A 44 -3.02 -8.10 11.88
N GLU A 45 -2.19 -8.16 10.83
CA GLU A 45 -1.42 -7.01 10.33
C GLU A 45 -2.34 -5.90 9.83
N CYS A 46 -3.42 -6.25 9.12
CA CYS A 46 -4.41 -5.28 8.64
C CYS A 46 -5.13 -4.58 9.80
N GLN A 47 -5.52 -5.34 10.83
CA GLN A 47 -6.15 -4.79 12.03
C GLN A 47 -5.19 -3.88 12.81
N LEU A 48 -3.95 -4.33 13.01
CA LEU A 48 -2.91 -3.54 13.69
C LEU A 48 -2.60 -2.25 12.91
N LEU A 49 -2.47 -2.34 11.58
CA LEU A 49 -2.24 -1.19 10.72
C LEU A 49 -3.42 -0.21 10.79
N GLY A 50 -4.65 -0.71 10.84
CA GLY A 50 -5.88 0.08 11.06
C GLY A 50 -5.83 0.86 12.36
N TYR A 51 -5.34 0.24 13.43
CA TYR A 51 -5.18 0.87 14.72
C TYR A 51 -4.08 1.94 14.71
N LEU A 52 -2.93 1.64 14.10
CA LEU A 52 -1.78 2.55 14.02
C LEU A 52 -2.01 3.75 13.09
N ASP A 53 -2.82 3.56 12.05
CA ASP A 53 -3.18 4.60 11.07
C ASP A 53 -4.41 5.42 11.47
N LYS A 54 -5.02 5.10 12.62
CA LYS A 54 -6.24 5.75 13.11
C LYS A 54 -6.02 7.25 13.26
N GLY A 55 -6.82 8.05 12.56
CA GLY A 55 -6.76 9.52 12.54
C GLY A 55 -5.77 10.14 11.56
N LYS A 56 -4.91 9.34 10.91
CA LYS A 56 -3.96 9.83 9.89
C LYS A 56 -4.49 9.69 8.45
N ARG A 57 -5.50 8.83 8.25
CA ARG A 57 -6.04 8.44 6.93
C ARG A 57 -6.55 9.62 6.12
N LYS A 58 -6.19 9.72 4.83
CA LYS A 58 -6.76 10.71 3.91
C LYS A 58 -8.11 10.22 3.35
N ARG A 59 -9.01 11.16 3.07
CA ARG A 59 -10.38 10.90 2.57
C ARG A 59 -10.44 10.07 1.28
N LYS A 60 -9.38 10.09 0.47
CA LYS A 60 -9.26 9.38 -0.81
C LYS A 60 -9.00 7.88 -0.69
N GLU A 61 -8.57 7.40 0.49
CA GLU A 61 -8.16 6.01 0.69
C GLU A 61 -9.35 5.18 1.21
N LYS A 62 -9.75 4.14 0.47
CA LYS A 62 -10.79 3.21 0.93
C LYS A 62 -10.24 2.34 2.07
N ALA A 63 -10.91 2.32 3.21
CA ALA A 63 -10.48 1.52 4.35
C ALA A 63 -10.40 0.04 3.97
N GLY A 64 -9.28 -0.63 4.28
CA GLY A 64 -9.05 -2.02 3.91
C GLY A 64 -8.62 -2.25 2.46
N SER A 65 -8.42 -1.20 1.65
CA SER A 65 -7.80 -1.36 0.33
C SER A 65 -6.28 -1.48 0.42
N LEU A 66 -5.68 -2.07 -0.61
CA LEU A 66 -4.24 -2.21 -0.76
C LEU A 66 -3.56 -0.83 -0.83
N GLN A 67 -4.20 0.15 -1.48
CA GLN A 67 -3.73 1.53 -1.50
C GLN A 67 -3.69 2.16 -0.10
N TRP A 68 -4.71 1.91 0.72
CA TRP A 68 -4.71 2.37 2.12
C TRP A 68 -3.58 1.71 2.91
N ALA A 69 -3.41 0.39 2.77
CA ALA A 69 -2.34 -0.32 3.46
C ALA A 69 -0.95 0.21 3.10
N TYR A 70 -0.71 0.46 1.81
CA TYR A 70 0.54 1.06 1.32
C TYR A 70 0.80 2.43 1.96
N MET A 71 -0.18 3.32 1.90
CA MET A 71 -0.07 4.67 2.46
C MET A 71 0.06 4.67 3.99
N ALA A 72 -0.59 3.74 4.68
CA ALA A 72 -0.50 3.58 6.12
C ALA A 72 0.91 3.14 6.53
N ILE A 73 1.48 2.11 5.87
CA ILE A 73 2.85 1.64 6.11
C ILE A 73 3.84 2.77 5.83
N ALA A 74 3.70 3.45 4.69
CA ALA A 74 4.54 4.58 4.34
C ALA A 74 4.50 5.68 5.42
N ARG A 75 3.31 6.02 5.93
CA ARG A 75 3.14 7.02 7.00
C ARG A 75 3.77 6.57 8.32
N LEU A 76 3.80 5.27 8.60
CA LEU A 76 4.53 4.73 9.75
C LEU A 76 6.05 4.88 9.59
N GLY A 77 6.58 4.72 8.37
CA GLY A 77 7.97 5.04 8.04
C GLY A 77 8.27 6.54 7.85
N GLY A 78 7.38 7.43 8.30
CA GLY A 78 7.59 8.89 8.24
C GLY A 78 7.35 9.52 6.87
N PHE A 79 6.71 8.81 5.92
CA PHE A 79 6.37 9.37 4.62
C PHE A 79 5.29 10.45 4.76
N MET A 80 5.72 11.70 4.70
CA MET A 80 4.86 12.84 4.47
C MET A 80 4.88 13.15 2.98
N ASP A 81 3.79 12.83 2.30
CA ASP A 81 3.55 12.97 0.86
C ASP A 81 3.57 14.45 0.39
N SER A 82 4.69 15.14 0.63
CA SER A 82 4.87 16.58 0.41
C SER A 82 4.88 16.93 -1.08
N LYS A 83 5.33 16.02 -1.93
CA LYS A 83 5.30 16.16 -3.39
C LYS A 83 3.97 15.70 -4.02
N ARG A 84 3.01 15.25 -3.20
CA ARG A 84 1.72 14.69 -3.64
C ARG A 84 1.85 13.62 -4.73
N THR A 85 2.99 12.92 -4.77
CA THR A 85 3.21 11.82 -5.70
C THR A 85 2.49 10.57 -5.22
N GLY A 86 2.23 10.46 -3.91
CA GLY A 86 1.72 9.23 -3.31
C GLY A 86 2.74 8.10 -3.39
N ILE A 87 4.03 8.40 -3.50
CA ILE A 87 5.11 7.42 -3.67
C ILE A 87 6.07 7.52 -2.49
N ALA A 88 6.05 6.50 -1.64
CA ALA A 88 7.02 6.35 -0.56
C ALA A 88 8.33 5.78 -1.08
N SER A 89 9.45 6.29 -0.57
CA SER A 89 10.77 5.70 -0.81
C SER A 89 10.87 4.35 -0.13
N TRP A 90 11.76 3.48 -0.64
CA TRP A 90 11.98 2.16 -0.04
C TRP A 90 12.35 2.23 1.45
N GLY A 91 13.14 3.23 1.86
CA GLY A 91 13.48 3.45 3.26
C GLY A 91 12.32 3.87 4.17
N ALA A 92 11.17 4.28 3.61
CA ALA A 92 9.95 4.54 4.39
C ALA A 92 9.01 3.31 4.44
N LEU A 93 9.32 2.25 3.69
CA LEU A 93 8.56 0.99 3.66
C LEU A 93 9.27 -0.16 4.40
N TRP A 94 10.55 0.02 4.77
CA TRP A 94 11.42 -0.99 5.39
C TRP A 94 11.83 -0.63 6.82
#